data_AF-A0A554SQ23-F1
#
_entry.id   AF-A0A554SQ23-F1
#
_cell.length_a   1.000
_cell.length_b   1.000
_cell.length_c   1.000
_cell.angle_alpha   90.00
_cell.angle_beta   90.00
_cell.angle_gamma   90.00
#
_symmetry.space_group_name_H-M   'P 1'
#
loop_
_entity.id
_entity.type
_entity.pdbx_description
1 polymer ?
#
loop_
_entity_poly.entity_id
_entity_poly.type
_entity_poly.pdbx_seq_one_letter_code
_entity_poly.pdbx_strand_id
1 'polypeptide(L)'
;MPRSVPCSTRISGSMILLDTHVLLWVLRGEDRLGSNAAQSIATRHPAHYSSVSVMEMTIKAMQGRLEIPGGVCVVLDDVGLRQLPWVGEHAEAMGEFPELAGHDPFDRALVAQAAAEQLTFLTADRRLLALDRPWILDATR
;
A
#
# COMPACT_ATOMS: atom_id res chain seq x y z
N MET A 1 29.45 -1.38 13.42
CA MET A 1 29.60 -0.67 12.13
C MET A 1 28.37 -1.00 11.30
N PRO A 2 27.52 -0.03 10.93
CA PRO A 2 26.38 -0.33 10.07
C PRO A 2 26.90 -0.62 8.66
N ARG A 3 26.57 -1.80 8.14
CA ARG A 3 26.86 -2.18 6.76
C ARG A 3 26.01 -1.31 5.84
N SER A 4 26.67 -0.61 4.92
CA SER A 4 26.05 0.06 3.80
C SER A 4 25.28 -0.97 2.95
N VAL A 5 23.96 -0.81 2.88
CA VAL A 5 23.12 -1.55 1.93
C VAL A 5 23.34 -0.92 0.55
N PRO A 6 23.71 -1.69 -0.49
CA PRO A 6 23.97 -1.13 -1.80
C PRO A 6 22.66 -0.67 -2.44
N CYS A 7 22.63 0.62 -2.79
CA CYS A 7 21.65 1.22 -3.68
C CYS A 7 21.80 0.65 -5.11
N SER A 8 20.65 0.55 -5.80
CA SER A 8 20.48 0.23 -7.22
C SER A 8 20.29 -1.24 -7.59
N THR A 9 19.09 -1.76 -7.34
CA THR A 9 18.46 -2.78 -8.19
C THR A 9 17.15 -2.19 -8.71
N ARG A 10 16.92 -2.21 -10.03
CA ARG A 10 15.63 -1.80 -10.62
C ARG A 10 14.56 -2.72 -10.06
N ILE A 11 13.71 -2.21 -9.16
CA ILE A 11 12.52 -2.90 -8.70
C ILE A 11 11.52 -2.89 -9.85
N SER A 12 11.55 -3.94 -10.68
CA SER A 12 10.43 -4.28 -11.56
C SER A 12 9.55 -5.27 -10.82
N GLY A 13 8.91 -4.82 -9.74
CA GLY A 13 8.04 -5.68 -8.93
C GLY A 13 6.87 -6.17 -9.77
N SER A 14 6.81 -7.47 -10.05
CA SER A 14 5.70 -8.09 -10.80
C SER A 14 4.38 -8.05 -10.04
N MET A 15 4.43 -7.73 -8.75
CA MET A 15 3.30 -7.68 -7.81
C MET A 15 3.12 -6.26 -7.27
N ILE A 16 1.92 -5.96 -6.77
CA ILE A 16 1.50 -4.62 -6.37
C ILE A 16 0.83 -4.63 -4.99
N LEU A 17 1.13 -3.65 -4.15
CA LEU A 17 0.46 -3.37 -2.88
C LEU A 17 -0.39 -2.11 -3.04
N LEU A 18 -1.67 -2.20 -2.73
CA LEU A 18 -2.59 -1.08 -2.78
C LEU A 18 -2.58 -0.34 -1.44
N ASP A 19 -2.54 0.99 -1.52
CA ASP A 19 -2.77 1.88 -0.38
C ASP A 19 -4.22 1.76 0.13
N THR A 20 -4.45 2.07 1.41
CA THR A 20 -5.74 1.93 2.08
C THR A 20 -6.85 2.70 1.39
N HIS A 21 -6.62 3.95 0.94
CA HIS A 21 -7.68 4.68 0.21
C HIS A 21 -7.93 4.11 -1.19
N VAL A 22 -6.93 3.49 -1.82
CA VAL A 22 -7.12 2.82 -3.12
C VAL A 22 -7.97 1.57 -2.94
N LEU A 23 -7.77 0.81 -1.85
CA LEU A 23 -8.66 -0.30 -1.49
C LEU A 23 -10.11 0.18 -1.32
N LEU A 24 -10.32 1.33 -0.67
CA LEU A 24 -11.67 1.90 -0.53
C LEU A 24 -12.30 2.27 -1.88
N TRP A 25 -11.52 2.80 -2.82
CA TRP A 25 -12.02 3.09 -4.17
C TRP A 25 -12.43 1.82 -4.91
N VAL A 26 -11.62 0.77 -4.82
CA VAL A 26 -11.94 -0.54 -5.40
C VAL A 26 -13.22 -1.11 -4.79
N LEU A 27 -13.33 -1.11 -3.45
CA LEU A 27 -14.50 -1.63 -2.74
C LEU A 27 -15.80 -0.85 -3.04
N ARG A 28 -15.68 0.44 -3.35
CA ARG A 28 -16.83 1.32 -3.59
C ARG A 28 -17.13 1.54 -5.07
N GLY A 29 -16.29 1.02 -5.98
CA GLY A 29 -16.38 1.31 -7.40
C GLY A 29 -16.25 2.81 -7.72
N GLU A 30 -15.37 3.54 -7.01
CA GLU A 30 -15.18 4.97 -7.26
C GLU A 30 -14.42 5.20 -8.58
N ASP A 31 -14.90 6.13 -9.42
CA ASP A 31 -14.28 6.53 -10.71
C ASP A 31 -12.96 7.34 -10.57
N ARG A 32 -12.27 7.17 -9.44
CA ARG A 32 -11.02 7.87 -9.11
C ARG A 32 -9.78 7.08 -9.52
N LEU A 33 -9.95 5.78 -9.76
CA LEU A 33 -8.89 4.89 -10.20
C LEU A 33 -8.61 5.15 -11.69
N GLY A 34 -7.40 5.62 -11.99
CA GLY A 34 -6.99 5.88 -13.36
C GLY A 34 -6.88 4.61 -14.19
N SER A 35 -6.90 4.76 -15.52
CA SER A 35 -6.88 3.61 -16.43
C SER A 35 -5.59 2.79 -16.32
N ASN A 36 -4.43 3.44 -16.10
CA ASN A 36 -3.17 2.71 -15.96
C ASN A 36 -3.08 2.00 -14.61
N ALA A 37 -3.62 2.59 -13.55
CA ALA A 37 -3.73 1.99 -12.23
C ALA A 37 -4.65 0.76 -12.25
N ALA A 38 -5.83 0.88 -12.87
CA ALA A 38 -6.74 -0.25 -13.07
C ALA A 38 -6.08 -1.39 -13.88
N GLN A 39 -5.37 -1.04 -14.97
CA GLN A 39 -4.61 -2.01 -15.75
C GLN A 39 -3.48 -2.65 -14.92
N SER A 40 -2.79 -1.89 -14.08
CA SER A 40 -1.72 -2.39 -13.22
C SER A 40 -2.26 -3.39 -12.20
N ILE A 41 -3.40 -3.10 -11.57
CA ILE A 41 -4.08 -4.04 -10.65
C ILE A 41 -4.46 -5.33 -11.39
N ALA A 42 -5.01 -5.22 -12.60
CA ALA A 42 -5.46 -6.37 -13.39
C ALA A 42 -4.33 -7.21 -14.03
N THR A 43 -3.13 -6.65 -14.18
CA THR A 43 -1.99 -7.33 -14.84
C THR A 43 -0.91 -7.80 -13.89
N ARG A 44 -0.77 -7.17 -12.72
CA ARG A 44 0.22 -7.51 -11.69
C ARG A 44 -0.40 -8.39 -10.62
N HIS A 45 -0.58 -9.66 -10.95
CA HIS A 45 -1.20 -10.63 -10.05
C HIS A 45 -0.17 -11.44 -9.23
N PRO A 46 -0.45 -11.70 -7.94
CA PRO A 46 -1.56 -11.14 -7.18
C PRO A 46 -1.36 -9.65 -6.84
N ALA A 47 -2.47 -8.90 -6.84
CA ALA A 47 -2.55 -7.58 -6.25
C ALA A 47 -2.87 -7.73 -4.76
N HIS A 48 -2.18 -6.96 -3.92
CA HIS A 48 -2.17 -7.17 -2.48
C HIS A 48 -2.82 -6.03 -1.71
N TYR A 49 -3.34 -6.38 -0.53
CA TYR A 49 -3.68 -5.44 0.52
C TYR A 49 -2.91 -5.80 1.80
N SER A 50 -2.56 -4.82 2.62
CA SER A 50 -1.84 -5.06 3.86
C SER A 50 -2.79 -5.34 5.03
N SER A 51 -2.34 -6.15 6.00
CA SER A 51 -2.94 -6.18 7.34
C SER A 51 -2.94 -4.80 8.02
N VAL A 52 -1.97 -3.92 7.71
CA VAL A 52 -1.93 -2.54 8.21
C VAL A 52 -3.12 -1.74 7.69
N SER A 53 -3.49 -1.88 6.41
CA SER A 53 -4.68 -1.24 5.85
C SER A 53 -5.96 -1.70 6.53
N VAL A 54 -6.07 -3.00 6.85
CA VAL A 54 -7.21 -3.52 7.61
C VAL A 54 -7.28 -2.91 9.01
N MET A 55 -6.14 -2.79 9.69
CA MET A 55 -6.04 -2.13 11.00
C MET A 55 -6.46 -0.66 10.92
N GLU A 56 -5.97 0.08 9.93
CA GLU A 56 -6.31 1.48 9.71
C GLU A 56 -7.81 1.68 9.44
N MET A 57 -8.39 0.89 8.53
CA MET A 57 -9.82 0.91 8.23
C MET A 57 -10.66 0.63 9.47
N THR A 58 -10.25 -0.38 10.26
CA THR A 58 -10.94 -0.78 11.49
C THR A 58 -10.91 0.35 12.52
N ILE A 59 -9.76 0.99 12.74
CA ILE A 59 -9.62 2.11 13.67
C ILE A 59 -10.46 3.31 13.22
N LYS A 60 -10.44 3.64 11.92
CA LYS A 60 -11.28 4.71 11.37
C LYS A 60 -12.77 4.40 11.55
N ALA A 61 -13.18 3.15 11.40
CA ALA A 61 -14.56 2.73 11.64
C ALA A 61 -14.96 2.83 13.13
N MET A 62 -14.09 2.42 14.05
CA MET A 62 -14.31 2.60 15.50
C MET A 62 -14.47 4.07 15.89
N GLN A 63 -13.81 4.98 15.19
CA GLN A 63 -13.91 6.43 15.39
C GLN A 63 -15.13 7.06 14.69
N GLY A 64 -15.96 6.29 13.99
CA GLY A 64 -17.08 6.80 13.19
C GLY A 64 -16.66 7.62 11.97
N ARG A 65 -15.40 7.47 11.52
CA ARG A 65 -14.83 8.23 10.39
C ARG A 65 -14.91 7.48 9.06
N LEU A 66 -15.27 6.20 9.10
CA LEU A 66 -15.34 5.34 7.94
C LEU A 66 -16.40 4.25 8.16
N GLU A 67 -17.24 4.03 7.15
CA GLU A 67 -18.07 2.82 7.09
C GLU A 67 -17.35 1.77 6.25
N ILE A 68 -17.25 0.55 6.78
CA ILE A 68 -16.65 -0.61 6.12
C ILE A 68 -17.62 -1.80 6.18
N PRO A 69 -17.62 -2.69 5.16
CA PRO A 69 -18.42 -3.90 5.22
C PRO A 69 -17.96 -4.82 6.36
N GLY A 70 -18.89 -5.60 6.91
CA GLY A 70 -18.54 -6.70 7.79
C GLY A 70 -17.67 -7.71 7.06
N GLY A 71 -16.58 -8.17 7.70
CA GLY A 71 -15.66 -9.12 7.09
C GLY A 71 -14.83 -8.53 5.93
N VAL A 72 -14.28 -7.32 6.10
CA VAL A 72 -13.52 -6.62 5.05
C VAL A 72 -12.48 -7.48 4.33
N CYS A 73 -11.78 -8.39 5.03
CA CYS A 73 -10.83 -9.31 4.39
C CYS A 73 -11.50 -10.24 3.38
N VAL A 74 -12.67 -10.81 3.72
CA VAL A 74 -13.43 -11.69 2.82
C VAL A 74 -13.84 -10.94 1.57
N VAL A 75 -14.34 -9.71 1.73
CA VAL A 75 -14.74 -8.87 0.58
C VAL A 75 -13.55 -8.54 -0.32
N LEU A 76 -12.38 -8.23 0.26
CA LEU A 76 -11.16 -7.97 -0.49
C LEU A 76 -10.65 -9.22 -1.23
N ASP A 77 -10.72 -10.39 -0.59
CA ASP A 77 -10.37 -11.67 -1.21
C ASP A 77 -11.32 -12.02 -2.37
N ASP A 78 -12.62 -11.76 -2.22
CA ASP A 78 -13.65 -12.03 -3.24
C ASP A 78 -13.47 -11.16 -4.50
N VAL A 79 -12.95 -9.94 -4.37
CA VAL A 79 -12.58 -9.08 -5.51
C VAL A 79 -11.20 -9.41 -6.10
N GLY A 80 -10.57 -10.50 -5.65
CA GLY A 80 -9.33 -11.02 -6.22
C GLY A 80 -8.05 -10.41 -5.66
N LEU A 81 -8.13 -9.60 -4.60
CA LEU A 81 -6.95 -9.14 -3.86
C LEU A 81 -6.47 -10.23 -2.91
N ARG A 82 -5.22 -10.13 -2.45
CA ARG A 82 -4.64 -11.07 -1.49
C ARG A 82 -4.00 -10.37 -0.31
N GLN A 83 -4.33 -10.81 0.89
CA GLN A 83 -3.71 -10.26 2.09
C GLN A 83 -2.20 -10.50 2.09
N LEU A 84 -1.46 -9.46 2.44
CA LEU A 84 -0.05 -9.53 2.77
C LEU A 84 0.13 -9.29 4.28
N PRO A 85 0.55 -10.31 5.05
CA PRO A 85 0.76 -10.17 6.48
C PRO A 85 1.78 -9.08 6.80
N TRP A 86 1.54 -8.37 7.90
CA TRP A 86 2.51 -7.43 8.47
C TRP A 86 3.32 -8.15 9.55
N VAL A 87 4.65 -8.18 9.40
CA VAL A 87 5.59 -8.85 10.32
C VAL A 87 6.62 -7.87 10.89
N GLY A 88 7.43 -8.34 11.85
CA GLY A 88 8.37 -7.50 12.57
C GLY A 88 9.41 -6.83 11.66
N GLU A 89 9.87 -7.53 10.64
CA GLU A 89 10.83 -7.05 9.64
C GLU A 89 10.31 -5.81 8.90
N HIS A 90 9.00 -5.74 8.64
CA HIS A 90 8.40 -4.57 8.02
C HIS A 90 8.40 -3.36 8.97
N ALA A 91 8.21 -3.59 10.26
CA ALA A 91 8.27 -2.54 11.27
C ALA A 91 9.68 -1.98 11.44
N GLU A 92 10.70 -2.84 11.40
CA GLU A 92 12.10 -2.41 11.39
C GLU A 92 12.43 -1.59 10.12
N ALA A 93 11.92 -2.02 8.96
CA ALA A 93 12.12 -1.34 7.67
C ALA A 93 11.53 0.08 7.64
N MET A 94 10.60 0.44 8.53
CA MET A 94 10.12 1.83 8.64
C MET A 94 11.27 2.81 8.90
N GLY A 95 12.34 2.37 9.58
CA GLY A 95 13.55 3.16 9.84
C GLY A 95 14.28 3.63 8.57
N GLU A 96 14.05 2.98 7.43
CA GLU A 96 14.66 3.31 6.13
C GLU A 96 14.01 4.54 5.46
N PHE A 97 12.88 5.01 5.98
CA PHE A 97 12.12 6.16 5.47
C PHE A 97 12.05 7.30 6.49
N PRO A 98 13.19 7.88 6.93
CA PRO A 98 13.21 8.97 7.92
C PRO A 98 12.47 10.23 7.46
N GLU A 99 12.36 10.46 6.15
CA GLU A 99 11.60 11.56 5.55
C GLU A 99 10.09 11.47 5.85
N LEU A 100 9.59 10.27 6.19
CA LEU A 100 8.20 10.04 6.60
C LEU A 100 8.00 10.07 8.13
N ALA A 101 8.99 10.49 8.93
CA ALA A 101 8.88 10.43 10.39
C ALA A 101 7.75 11.28 10.98
N GLY A 102 7.35 12.37 10.33
CA GLY A 102 6.20 13.19 10.70
C GLY A 102 4.92 12.86 9.93
N HIS A 103 4.93 11.81 9.10
CA HIS A 103 3.77 11.36 8.35
C HIS A 103 2.88 10.46 9.22
N ASP A 104 1.67 10.17 8.72
CA ASP A 104 0.81 9.17 9.33
C ASP A 104 1.55 7.81 9.43
N PRO A 105 1.48 7.13 10.58
CA PRO A 105 2.24 5.90 10.81
C PRO A 105 1.77 4.73 9.94
N PHE A 106 0.50 4.68 9.52
CA PHE A 106 -0.01 3.64 8.63
C PHE A 106 0.58 3.81 7.23
N ASP A 107 0.62 5.04 6.71
CA ASP A 107 1.23 5.33 5.41
C ASP A 107 2.71 4.96 5.37
N ARG A 108 3.46 5.32 6.42
CA ARG A 108 4.89 4.94 6.53
C ARG A 108 5.06 3.43 6.62
N ALA A 109 4.19 2.74 7.34
CA ALA A 109 4.21 1.28 7.43
C ALA A 109 3.94 0.64 6.07
N LEU A 110 2.95 1.12 5.30
CA LEU A 110 2.64 0.58 3.97
C LEU A 110 3.78 0.78 2.97
N VAL A 111 4.40 1.96 2.97
CA VAL A 111 5.60 2.24 2.15
C VAL A 111 6.76 1.32 2.54
N ALA A 112 6.98 1.13 3.85
CA ALA A 112 8.02 0.23 4.34
C ALA A 112 7.76 -1.24 3.96
N GLN A 113 6.51 -1.71 4.06
CA GLN A 113 6.14 -3.05 3.63
C GLN A 113 6.40 -3.25 2.15
N ALA A 114 5.92 -2.32 1.31
CA ALA A 114 6.10 -2.40 -0.13
C ALA A 114 7.58 -2.46 -0.52
N ALA A 115 8.41 -1.64 0.12
CA ALA A 115 9.85 -1.64 -0.12
C ALA A 115 10.51 -2.95 0.32
N ALA A 116 10.22 -3.43 1.55
CA ALA A 116 10.77 -4.66 2.09
C ALA A 116 10.40 -5.90 1.25
N GLU A 117 9.17 -5.92 0.72
CA GLU A 117 8.64 -6.99 -0.13
C GLU A 117 8.93 -6.78 -1.62
N GLN A 118 9.65 -5.71 -1.98
CA GLN A 118 9.99 -5.35 -3.36
C GLN A 118 8.76 -5.22 -4.29
N LEU A 119 7.66 -4.74 -3.74
CA LEU A 119 6.39 -4.54 -4.42
C LEU A 119 6.30 -3.14 -5.01
N THR A 120 5.50 -3.02 -6.06
CA THR A 120 5.02 -1.71 -6.49
C THR A 120 3.96 -1.22 -5.52
N PHE A 121 4.06 0.01 -5.04
CA PHE A 121 3.08 0.62 -4.15
C PHE A 121 2.16 1.55 -4.95
N LEU A 122 0.85 1.34 -4.89
CA LEU A 122 -0.14 2.13 -5.63
C LEU A 122 -0.88 3.06 -4.68
N THR A 123 -0.67 4.36 -4.83
CA THR A 123 -1.23 5.40 -3.94
C THR A 123 -1.67 6.63 -4.71
N ALA A 124 -2.49 7.46 -4.08
CA ALA A 124 -2.84 8.80 -4.55
C ALA A 124 -2.45 9.88 -3.54
N ASP A 125 -1.75 9.50 -2.46
CA ASP A 125 -1.22 10.45 -1.51
C ASP A 125 -0.08 11.24 -2.15
N ARG A 126 -0.26 12.56 -2.24
CA ARG A 126 0.70 13.44 -2.92
C ARG A 126 2.04 13.53 -2.20
N ARG A 127 2.08 13.35 -0.88
CA ARG A 127 3.34 13.35 -0.12
C ARG A 127 4.11 12.06 -0.36
N LEU A 128 3.42 10.92 -0.44
CA LEU A 128 4.06 9.65 -0.80
C LEU A 128 4.54 9.65 -2.26
N LEU A 129 3.75 10.19 -3.19
CA LEU A 129 4.16 10.37 -4.59
C LEU A 129 5.36 11.31 -4.72
N ALA A 130 5.47 12.32 -3.87
CA ALA A 130 6.60 13.26 -3.85
C ALA A 130 7.92 12.63 -3.36
N LEU A 131 7.92 11.39 -2.86
CA LEU A 131 9.15 10.65 -2.56
C LEU A 131 9.93 10.26 -3.83
N ASP A 132 9.30 10.37 -5.01
CA ASP A 132 9.90 10.12 -6.33
C ASP A 132 10.61 8.75 -6.41
N ARG A 133 9.99 7.73 -5.81
CA ARG A 133 10.48 6.35 -5.88
C ARG A 133 9.88 5.67 -7.12
N PRO A 134 10.67 4.98 -7.96
CA PRO A 134 10.17 4.40 -9.22
C PRO A 134 9.16 3.26 -9.03
N TRP A 135 9.07 2.71 -7.82
CA TRP A 135 8.13 1.66 -7.43
C TRP A 135 6.87 2.22 -6.76
N ILE A 136 6.73 3.54 -6.59
CA ILE A 136 5.51 4.19 -6.12
C ILE A 136 4.77 4.74 -7.34
N LEU A 137 3.55 4.26 -7.59
CA LEU A 137 2.73 4.65 -8.73
C LEU A 137 1.51 5.46 -8.29
N ASP A 138 1.13 6.42 -9.13
CA ASP A 138 -0.05 7.26 -8.97
C ASP A 138 -1.32 6.49 -9.37
N ALA A 139 -2.18 6.23 -8.39
CA ALA A 139 -3.45 5.52 -8.55
C ALA A 139 -4.49 6.29 -9.36
N THR A 140 -4.27 7.58 -9.62
CA THR A 140 -5.17 8.42 -10.41
C THR A 140 -4.84 8.43 -11.91
N ARG A 141 -3.76 7.75 -12.32
CA ARG A 141 -3.31 7.67 -13.71
C ARG A 141 -3.63 6.36 -14.38
#